data_AF-A0AAI9H339-F1
#
_entry.id   AF-A0AAI9H339-F1
#
_cell.length_a   1.000
_cell.length_b   1.000
_cell.length_c   1.000
_cell.angle_alpha   90.00
_cell.angle_beta   90.00
_cell.angle_gamma   90.00
#
_symmetry.space_group_name_H-M   'P 1'
#
loop_
_entity.id
_entity.type
_entity.pdbx_description
1 polymer ?
#
loop_
_entity_poly.entity_id
_entity_poly.type
_entity_poly.pdbx_seq_one_letter_code
_entity_poly.pdbx_strand_id
1 'polypeptide(L)'
;MAMKKYLIVFFMMFSASAMAKIGYVDEHQKKIDLEVKELTEKYKKECEGKRNRTMCRFDALDKASFEMEDEYRGADKYNHEHYDGLTKDQAAAKLHELIKLYDIVSKDERNPESWPGKLNTLTINGEINYIIKKYWPTRIDTCGKICAELLLRQIGK
;
A
#
# COMPACT_ATOMS: atom_id res chain seq x y z
N MET A 1 38.36 -42.79 -38.08
CA MET A 1 37.55 -43.83 -37.39
C MET A 1 37.75 -43.59 -35.90
N ALA A 2 36.76 -43.54 -35.00
CA ALA A 2 35.36 -43.89 -35.06
C ALA A 2 34.55 -42.96 -34.13
N MET A 3 33.26 -42.86 -34.45
CA MET A 3 32.23 -42.03 -33.85
C MET A 3 31.72 -42.50 -32.48
N LYS A 4 31.10 -41.55 -31.77
CA LYS A 4 29.95 -41.65 -30.85
C LYS A 4 30.18 -42.17 -29.42
N LYS A 5 29.76 -41.35 -28.45
CA LYS A 5 28.52 -41.56 -27.68
C LYS A 5 28.09 -40.29 -26.94
N TYR A 6 26.77 -40.08 -26.95
CA TYR A 6 26.03 -38.98 -26.36
C TYR A 6 26.09 -39.03 -24.83
N LEU A 7 26.11 -37.86 -24.19
CA LEU A 7 25.44 -37.69 -22.90
C LEU A 7 24.84 -36.29 -22.84
N ILE A 8 23.57 -36.26 -23.26
CA ILE A 8 22.59 -35.24 -22.93
C ILE A 8 22.51 -35.22 -21.40
N VAL A 9 22.89 -34.10 -20.77
CA VAL A 9 22.53 -33.85 -19.37
C VAL A 9 21.43 -32.80 -19.36
N PHE A 10 20.29 -33.32 -18.95
CA PHE A 10 19.00 -32.69 -18.73
C PHE A 10 19.10 -31.63 -17.61
N PHE A 11 18.37 -30.52 -17.79
CA PHE A 11 17.72 -29.72 -16.74
C PHE A 11 18.36 -29.68 -15.35
N MET A 12 18.97 -28.54 -15.02
CA MET A 12 18.50 -27.80 -13.84
C MET A 12 18.22 -26.37 -14.25
N MET A 13 16.92 -26.10 -14.42
CA MET A 13 16.33 -24.80 -14.18
C MET A 13 16.86 -24.29 -12.83
N PHE A 14 17.91 -23.47 -12.86
CA PHE A 14 17.94 -22.38 -11.91
C PHE A 14 16.98 -21.33 -12.46
N SER A 15 15.69 -21.63 -12.32
CA SER A 15 14.72 -20.62 -11.96
C SER A 15 15.21 -20.05 -10.63
N ALA A 16 16.23 -19.19 -10.70
CA ALA A 16 16.28 -18.05 -9.81
C ALA A 16 14.94 -17.40 -10.06
N SER A 17 14.00 -17.72 -9.18
CA SER A 17 12.72 -17.06 -9.06
C SER A 17 13.07 -15.60 -9.27
N ALA A 18 12.54 -15.02 -10.34
CA ALA A 18 12.35 -13.60 -10.36
C ALA A 18 11.51 -13.34 -9.10
N MET A 19 12.17 -13.10 -7.96
CA MET A 19 11.60 -12.29 -6.92
C MET A 19 11.41 -10.99 -7.65
N ALA A 20 10.23 -10.86 -8.26
CA ALA A 20 9.72 -9.62 -8.79
C ALA A 20 10.10 -8.60 -7.73
N LYS A 21 11.02 -7.70 -8.08
CA LYS A 21 11.49 -6.65 -7.19
C LYS A 21 10.21 -6.02 -6.66
N ILE A 22 9.85 -6.29 -5.40
CA ILE A 22 8.66 -5.73 -4.75
C ILE A 22 8.98 -4.25 -4.63
N GLY A 23 8.72 -3.53 -5.71
CA GLY A 23 8.98 -2.11 -5.84
C GLY A 23 7.76 -1.43 -5.27
N TYR A 24 7.76 -1.23 -3.96
CA TYR A 24 6.74 -0.41 -3.31
C TYR A 24 6.71 0.97 -3.98
N VAL A 25 5.52 1.40 -4.37
CA VAL A 25 5.28 2.75 -4.92
C VAL A 25 5.21 3.82 -3.86
N ASP A 26 5.05 3.42 -2.60
CA ASP A 26 4.96 4.27 -1.43
C ASP A 26 5.79 3.69 -0.27
N GLU A 27 6.69 4.49 0.30
CA GLU A 27 7.58 4.04 1.37
C GLU A 27 6.87 3.90 2.72
N HIS A 28 5.78 4.65 2.96
CA HIS A 28 4.97 4.47 4.18
C HIS A 28 4.26 3.11 4.13
N GLN A 29 3.63 2.78 3.00
CA GLN A 29 3.02 1.47 2.80
C GLN A 29 4.02 0.33 3.02
N LYS A 30 5.24 0.47 2.48
CA LYS A 30 6.31 -0.50 2.69
C LYS A 30 6.63 -0.69 4.16
N LYS A 31 6.71 0.38 4.94
CA LYS A 31 6.99 0.31 6.37
C LYS A 31 5.89 -0.47 7.10
N ILE A 32 4.63 -0.11 6.86
CA ILE A 32 3.48 -0.77 7.50
C ILE A 32 3.43 -2.25 7.13
N ASP A 33 3.63 -2.60 5.84
CA ASP A 33 3.60 -3.99 5.39
C ASP A 33 4.71 -4.84 6.05
N LEU A 34 5.90 -4.24 6.27
CA LEU A 34 6.99 -4.92 6.97
C LEU A 34 6.66 -5.12 8.46
N GLU A 35 6.04 -4.14 9.12
CA GLU A 35 5.63 -4.24 10.52
C GLU A 35 4.50 -5.26 10.71
N VAL A 36 3.47 -5.24 9.86
CA VAL A 36 2.38 -6.24 9.85
C VAL A 36 2.95 -7.64 9.64
N LYS A 37 3.92 -7.80 8.73
CA LYS A 37 4.58 -9.09 8.51
C LYS A 37 5.33 -9.56 9.75
N GLU A 38 6.05 -8.67 10.44
CA GLU A 38 6.76 -9.00 11.67
C GLU A 38 5.79 -9.42 12.79
N LEU A 39 4.73 -8.64 13.02
CA LEU A 39 3.67 -8.96 13.98
C LEU A 39 2.97 -10.28 13.66
N THR A 40 2.70 -10.53 12.38
CA THR A 40 2.09 -11.79 11.93
C THR A 40 2.97 -12.98 12.31
N GLU A 41 4.29 -12.89 12.09
CA GLU A 41 5.21 -13.97 12.47
C GLU A 41 5.35 -14.13 13.99
N LYS A 42 5.29 -13.02 14.74
CA LYS A 42 5.20 -13.06 16.21
C LYS A 42 3.94 -13.81 16.67
N TYR A 43 2.76 -13.47 16.15
CA TYR A 43 1.50 -14.12 16.52
C TYR A 43 1.43 -15.58 16.08
N LYS A 44 2.01 -15.94 14.94
CA LYS A 44 2.14 -17.34 14.53
C LYS A 44 2.96 -18.18 15.51
N LYS A 45 3.99 -17.61 16.16
CA LYS A 45 4.79 -18.29 17.19
C LYS A 45 3.99 -18.47 18.48
N GLU A 46 3.19 -17.49 18.87
CA GLU A 46 2.27 -17.60 20.02
C GLU A 46 1.18 -18.68 19.84
N CYS A 47 1.00 -19.20 18.62
CA CYS A 47 0.10 -20.32 18.33
C CYS A 47 0.72 -21.70 18.58
N GLU A 48 2.01 -21.80 18.91
CA GLU A 48 2.65 -23.07 19.22
C GLU A 48 2.06 -23.71 20.49
N GLY A 49 1.85 -25.03 20.46
CA GLY A 49 1.22 -25.76 21.57
C GLY A 49 -0.31 -25.59 21.69
N LYS A 50 -0.95 -24.72 20.90
CA LYS A 50 -2.42 -24.58 20.91
C LYS A 50 -3.09 -25.74 20.17
N ARG A 51 -4.20 -26.26 20.73
CA ARG A 51 -5.02 -27.34 20.16
C ARG A 51 -5.52 -27.03 18.74
N ASN A 52 -5.83 -25.76 18.45
CA ASN A 52 -6.26 -25.29 17.13
C ASN A 52 -5.20 -24.40 16.47
N ARG A 53 -3.97 -24.92 16.37
CA ARG A 53 -2.80 -24.18 15.83
C ARG A 53 -3.06 -23.61 14.44
N THR A 54 -3.72 -24.37 13.56
CA THR A 54 -3.98 -23.96 12.17
C THR A 54 -4.86 -22.72 12.12
N MET A 55 -6.00 -22.72 12.83
CA MET A 55 -6.88 -21.53 12.89
C MET A 55 -6.17 -20.33 13.51
N CYS A 56 -5.48 -20.52 14.63
CA CYS A 56 -4.72 -19.45 15.28
C CYS A 56 -3.68 -18.80 14.35
N ARG A 57 -3.03 -19.59 13.48
CA ARG A 57 -2.07 -19.06 12.50
C ARG A 57 -2.74 -18.33 11.33
N PHE A 58 -3.99 -18.65 11.01
CA PHE A 58 -4.78 -17.88 10.05
C PHE A 58 -5.17 -16.53 10.64
N ASP A 59 -5.65 -16.50 11.89
CA ASP A 59 -6.06 -15.28 12.59
C ASP A 59 -4.89 -14.32 12.89
N ALA A 60 -3.63 -14.81 12.81
CA ALA A 60 -2.43 -14.04 13.12
C ALA A 60 -2.24 -12.81 12.20
N LEU A 61 -2.57 -12.94 10.92
CA LEU A 61 -2.49 -11.82 9.97
C LEU A 61 -3.57 -10.78 10.26
N ASP A 62 -4.80 -11.22 10.51
CA ASP A 62 -5.92 -10.34 10.82
C ASP A 62 -5.65 -9.55 12.09
N LYS A 63 -5.13 -10.22 13.13
CA LYS A 63 -4.71 -9.57 14.38
C LYS A 63 -3.59 -8.55 14.15
N ALA A 64 -2.54 -8.90 13.42
CA ALA A 64 -1.45 -7.98 13.11
C ALA A 64 -1.93 -6.78 12.29
N SER A 65 -2.85 -7.00 11.35
CA SER A 65 -3.39 -5.95 10.48
C SER A 65 -4.31 -5.01 11.27
N PHE A 66 -5.11 -5.55 12.18
CA PHE A 66 -5.96 -4.79 13.09
C PHE A 66 -5.14 -3.90 14.04
N GLU A 67 -4.04 -4.42 14.60
CA GLU A 67 -3.18 -3.60 15.47
C GLU A 67 -2.52 -2.41 14.76
N MET A 68 -2.39 -2.48 13.44
CA MET A 68 -1.83 -1.43 12.59
C MET A 68 -2.91 -0.59 11.89
N GLU A 69 -4.20 -0.78 12.23
CA GLU A 69 -5.31 -0.23 11.44
C GLU A 69 -5.27 1.30 11.31
N ASP A 70 -4.91 1.97 12.40
CA ASP A 70 -4.82 3.44 12.46
C ASP A 70 -3.57 4.01 11.77
N GLU A 71 -2.58 3.17 11.50
CA GLU A 71 -1.32 3.56 10.86
C GLU A 71 -1.42 3.49 9.32
N TYR A 72 -2.45 2.82 8.80
CA TYR A 72 -2.67 2.77 7.36
C TYR A 72 -2.97 4.16 6.80
N ARG A 73 -2.50 4.36 5.57
CA ARG A 73 -2.86 5.50 4.74
C ARG A 73 -4.38 5.67 4.66
N GLY A 74 -4.84 6.91 4.77
CA GLY A 74 -6.26 7.24 4.76
C GLY A 74 -7.03 6.93 6.04
N ALA A 75 -6.44 6.25 7.04
CA ALA A 75 -7.01 6.13 8.37
C ALA A 75 -7.11 7.50 9.06
N ASP A 76 -8.02 7.62 10.02
CA ASP A 76 -8.30 8.91 10.68
C ASP A 76 -7.05 9.47 11.36
N LYS A 77 -6.38 8.65 12.18
CA LYS A 77 -5.11 9.01 12.83
C LYS A 77 -4.05 9.44 11.82
N TYR A 78 -3.80 8.62 10.80
CA TYR A 78 -2.84 8.94 9.73
C TYR A 78 -3.12 10.31 9.11
N ASN A 79 -4.37 10.57 8.72
CA ASN A 79 -4.78 11.82 8.09
C ASN A 79 -4.56 13.02 9.01
N HIS A 80 -4.96 12.89 10.28
CA HIS A 80 -4.76 13.94 11.28
C HIS A 80 -3.27 14.27 11.44
N GLU A 81 -2.42 13.25 11.60
CA GLU A 81 -0.98 13.45 11.79
C GLU A 81 -0.30 14.08 10.55
N HIS A 82 -0.73 13.70 9.36
CA HIS A 82 -0.05 14.09 8.11
C HIS A 82 -0.58 15.38 7.50
N TYR A 83 -1.86 15.71 7.73
CA TYR A 83 -2.53 16.77 7.01
C TYR A 83 -3.05 17.90 7.88
N ASP A 84 -3.16 17.76 9.21
CA ASP A 84 -3.81 18.80 10.01
C ASP A 84 -3.02 20.09 10.16
N GLY A 85 -1.69 19.96 10.20
CA GLY A 85 -0.77 21.07 10.45
C GLY A 85 -0.38 21.84 9.18
N LEU A 86 -0.91 21.48 8.01
CA LEU A 86 -0.52 22.12 6.76
C LEU A 86 -1.10 23.55 6.66
N THR A 87 -0.39 24.42 5.94
CA THR A 87 -0.98 25.64 5.38
C THR A 87 -1.74 25.32 4.09
N LYS A 88 -2.56 26.24 3.58
CA LYS A 88 -3.26 26.04 2.30
C LYS A 88 -2.30 25.79 1.12
N ASP A 89 -1.15 26.45 1.10
CA ASP A 89 -0.15 26.25 0.05
C ASP A 89 0.52 24.87 0.15
N GLN A 90 0.83 24.42 1.37
CA GLN A 90 1.34 23.07 1.61
C GLN A 90 0.31 22.00 1.28
N ALA A 91 -0.97 22.24 1.62
CA ALA A 91 -2.08 21.37 1.25
C ALA A 91 -2.23 21.26 -0.28
N ALA A 92 -2.09 22.37 -1.02
CA ALA A 92 -2.16 22.36 -2.47
C ALA A 92 -1.00 21.56 -3.09
N ALA A 93 0.22 21.74 -2.57
CA ALA A 93 1.36 20.92 -2.97
C ALA A 93 1.13 19.43 -2.66
N LYS A 94 0.55 19.11 -1.51
CA LYS A 94 0.21 17.72 -1.14
C LYS A 94 -0.84 17.11 -2.06
N LEU A 95 -1.84 17.88 -2.49
CA LEU A 95 -2.83 17.43 -3.47
C LEU A 95 -2.17 17.05 -4.80
N HIS A 96 -1.20 17.83 -5.29
CA HIS A 96 -0.44 17.46 -6.50
C HIS A 96 0.33 16.15 -6.33
N GLU A 97 0.97 15.95 -5.17
CA GLU A 97 1.65 14.68 -4.87
C GLU A 97 0.68 13.49 -4.85
N LEU A 98 -0.49 13.64 -4.22
CA LEU A 98 -1.51 12.59 -4.16
C LEU A 98 -2.13 12.29 -5.53
N ILE A 99 -2.35 13.31 -6.36
CA ILE A 99 -2.81 13.14 -7.75
C ILE A 99 -1.78 12.33 -8.55
N LYS A 100 -0.49 12.64 -8.41
CA LYS A 100 0.59 11.88 -9.06
C LYS A 100 0.66 10.44 -8.55
N LEU A 101 0.54 10.24 -7.23
CA LEU A 101 0.53 8.92 -6.62
C LEU A 101 -0.67 8.09 -7.09
N TYR A 102 -1.84 8.71 -7.22
CA TYR A 102 -3.04 8.09 -7.79
C TYR A 102 -2.76 7.54 -9.19
N ASP A 103 -2.16 8.36 -10.06
CA ASP A 103 -1.88 7.96 -11.43
C ASP A 103 -0.87 6.80 -11.53
N ILE A 104 0.09 6.75 -10.60
CA ILE A 104 1.02 5.63 -10.47
C ILE A 104 0.28 4.37 -10.01
N VAL A 105 -0.45 4.45 -8.89
CA VAL A 105 -1.14 3.31 -8.27
C VAL A 105 -2.20 2.73 -9.21
N SER A 106 -2.93 3.57 -9.96
CA SER A 106 -3.95 3.13 -10.91
C SER A 106 -3.43 2.26 -12.07
N LYS A 107 -2.11 2.26 -12.30
CA LYS A 107 -1.45 1.55 -13.41
C LYS A 107 -0.40 0.54 -12.93
N ASP A 108 -0.20 0.40 -11.62
CA ASP A 108 0.90 -0.39 -11.09
C ASP A 108 0.53 -1.86 -10.93
N GLU A 109 0.88 -2.67 -11.93
CA GLU A 109 0.72 -4.13 -11.88
C GLU A 109 1.58 -4.79 -10.78
N ARG A 110 2.58 -4.08 -10.23
CA ARG A 110 3.43 -4.56 -9.11
C ARG A 110 2.75 -4.41 -7.75
N ASN A 111 1.56 -3.79 -7.70
CA ASN A 111 0.76 -3.61 -6.49
C ASN A 111 -0.49 -4.51 -6.56
N PRO A 112 -0.35 -5.84 -6.38
CA PRO A 112 -1.45 -6.79 -6.59
C PRO A 112 -2.54 -6.64 -5.54
N GLU A 113 -3.80 -6.88 -5.93
CA GLU A 113 -4.98 -6.81 -5.04
C GLU A 113 -4.90 -7.72 -3.80
N SER A 114 -4.08 -8.78 -3.85
CA SER A 114 -3.91 -9.72 -2.74
C SER A 114 -3.01 -9.20 -1.62
N TRP A 115 -2.42 -8.01 -1.72
CA TRP A 115 -1.58 -7.45 -0.67
C TRP A 115 -2.44 -6.91 0.49
N PRO A 116 -2.26 -7.44 1.71
CA PRO A 116 -2.86 -6.85 2.89
C PRO A 116 -2.45 -5.39 3.01
N GLY A 117 -3.41 -4.51 3.33
CA GLY A 117 -3.13 -3.09 3.51
C GLY A 117 -2.79 -2.32 2.22
N LYS A 118 -2.89 -2.94 1.03
CA LYS A 118 -2.53 -2.33 -0.26
C LYS A 118 -3.01 -0.88 -0.40
N LEU A 119 -2.08 0.00 -0.75
CA LEU A 119 -2.39 1.32 -1.25
C LEU A 119 -3.19 1.22 -2.56
N ASN A 120 -4.40 1.75 -2.56
CA ASN A 120 -5.27 1.77 -3.73
C ASN A 120 -5.80 3.19 -4.01
N THR A 121 -6.46 3.35 -5.15
CA THR A 121 -7.00 4.64 -5.57
C THR A 121 -8.12 5.16 -4.68
N LEU A 122 -8.87 4.28 -3.99
CA LEU A 122 -9.90 4.69 -3.03
C LEU A 122 -9.27 5.32 -1.79
N THR A 123 -8.21 4.71 -1.25
CA THR A 123 -7.43 5.28 -0.14
C THR A 123 -6.93 6.68 -0.49
N ILE A 124 -6.31 6.84 -1.67
CA ILE A 124 -5.78 8.15 -2.12
C ILE A 124 -6.91 9.16 -2.31
N ASN A 125 -8.05 8.75 -2.87
CA ASN A 125 -9.23 9.63 -2.97
C ASN A 125 -9.76 10.04 -1.59
N GLY A 126 -9.71 9.14 -0.60
CA GLY A 126 -10.06 9.44 0.79
C GLY A 126 -9.17 10.52 1.39
N GLU A 127 -7.85 10.40 1.23
CA GLU A 127 -6.89 11.42 1.66
C GLU A 127 -7.10 12.76 0.95
N ILE A 128 -7.31 12.75 -0.37
CA ILE A 128 -7.63 13.94 -1.15
C ILE A 128 -8.89 14.64 -0.59
N ASN A 129 -9.94 13.86 -0.35
CA ASN A 129 -11.20 14.37 0.18
C ASN A 129 -11.00 14.98 1.57
N TYR A 130 -10.19 14.34 2.42
CA TYR A 130 -9.84 14.84 3.75
C TYR A 130 -9.18 16.23 3.67
N ILE A 131 -8.12 16.36 2.86
CA ILE A 131 -7.40 17.62 2.67
C ILE A 131 -8.34 18.71 2.13
N ILE A 132 -9.15 18.39 1.12
CA ILE A 132 -10.04 19.39 0.51
C ILE A 132 -11.10 19.87 1.51
N LYS A 133 -11.75 18.96 2.24
CA LYS A 133 -12.73 19.34 3.27
C LYS A 133 -12.12 20.25 4.33
N LYS A 134 -10.86 20.01 4.72
CA LYS A 134 -10.17 20.79 5.74
C LYS A 134 -9.78 22.19 5.26
N TYR A 135 -9.21 22.31 4.05
CA TYR A 135 -8.57 23.56 3.60
C TYR A 135 -9.41 24.39 2.63
N TRP A 136 -10.32 23.76 1.92
CA TRP A 136 -11.29 24.38 1.00
C TRP A 136 -12.67 23.78 1.25
N PRO A 137 -13.30 24.04 2.41
CA PRO A 137 -14.63 23.51 2.69
C PRO A 137 -15.60 23.95 1.60
N THR A 138 -16.09 22.98 0.82
CA THR A 138 -17.09 23.19 -0.23
C THR A 138 -18.38 22.44 0.12
N ARG A 139 -19.46 22.70 -0.61
CA ARG A 139 -20.71 21.91 -0.53
C ARG A 139 -20.61 20.53 -1.17
N ILE A 140 -19.43 20.13 -1.66
CA ILE A 140 -19.22 18.84 -2.31
C ILE A 140 -18.93 17.80 -1.22
N ASP A 141 -19.84 16.83 -1.08
CA ASP A 141 -19.74 15.83 -0.01
C ASP A 141 -18.58 14.84 -0.21
N THR A 142 -18.18 14.61 -1.46
CA THR A 142 -17.07 13.72 -1.84
C THR A 142 -16.24 14.29 -2.99
N CYS A 143 -14.94 14.41 -2.78
CA CYS A 143 -14.01 14.99 -3.74
C CYS A 143 -12.78 14.08 -3.88
N GLY A 144 -12.66 13.40 -5.02
CA GLY A 144 -11.48 12.61 -5.39
C GLY A 144 -10.56 13.34 -6.37
N LYS A 145 -9.68 12.60 -7.05
CA LYS A 145 -8.67 13.13 -7.99
C LYS A 145 -9.19 14.25 -8.91
N ILE A 146 -10.27 14.02 -9.67
CA ILE A 146 -10.79 14.98 -10.66
C ILE A 146 -11.20 16.30 -10.00
N CYS A 147 -11.85 16.22 -8.85
CA CYS A 147 -12.30 17.39 -8.12
C CYS A 147 -11.10 18.19 -7.56
N ALA A 148 -10.05 17.50 -7.09
CA ALA A 148 -8.79 18.14 -6.70
C ALA A 148 -8.09 18.84 -7.87
N GLU A 149 -8.02 18.21 -9.04
CA GLU A 149 -7.45 18.83 -10.25
C GLU A 149 -8.18 20.12 -10.64
N LEU A 150 -9.52 20.12 -10.56
CA LEU A 150 -10.33 21.30 -10.84
C LEU A 150 -10.11 22.41 -9.80
N LEU A 151 -10.05 22.05 -8.51
CA LEU A 151 -9.78 22.99 -7.43
C LEU A 151 -8.42 23.67 -7.63
N LEU A 152 -7.36 22.89 -7.87
CA LEU A 152 -6.00 23.40 -8.07
C LEU A 152 -5.94 24.40 -9.23
N ARG A 153 -6.56 24.08 -10.37
CA ARG A 153 -6.71 25.00 -11.50
C ARG A 153 -7.43 26.29 -11.11
N GLN A 154 -8.52 26.19 -10.34
CA GLN A 154 -9.31 27.35 -9.91
C GLN A 154 -8.52 28.29 -8.99
N ILE A 155 -7.68 27.76 -8.11
CA ILE A 155 -6.87 28.55 -7.18
C ILE A 155 -5.51 28.95 -7.77
N GLY A 156 -5.24 28.64 -9.04
CA GLY A 156 -4.00 28.97 -9.73
C GLY A 156 -2.79 28.21 -9.19
N LYS A 157 -2.97 26.96 -8.78
CA LYS A 157 -1.92 26.07 -8.25
C LYS A 157 -1.71 24.85 -9.11
#